data_AF-A0A7V3MJ67-F1
#
_entry.id   AF-A0A7V3MJ67-F1
#
_cell.length_a   1.000
_cell.length_b   1.000
_cell.length_c   1.000
_cell.angle_alpha   90.00
_cell.angle_beta   90.00
_cell.angle_gamma   90.00
#
_symmetry.space_group_name_H-M   'P 1'
#
loop_
_entity.id
_entity.type
_entity.pdbx_description
1 polymer ?
#
loop_
_entity_poly.entity_id
_entity_poly.type
_entity_poly.pdbx_seq_one_letter_code
_entity_poly.pdbx_strand_id
1 'polypeptide(L)' 'GEFDARRRAQQVDWTWQMVRDTVLDRVLSNPAVRKIRADVERRVKAGELTPALAAQQILAAAAR' A
#
# COMPACT_ATOMS: atom_id res chain seq x y z
N GLY A 1 -30.45 18.19 -7.68
CA GLY A 1 -30.01 19.51 -7.15
C GLY A 1 -28.57 19.44 -6.65
N GLU A 2 -28.05 20.52 -6.07
CA GLU A 2 -26.68 20.61 -5.51
C GLU A 2 -26.36 19.48 -4.52
N PHE A 3 -27.35 19.07 -3.72
CA PHE A 3 -27.25 17.95 -2.80
C PHE A 3 -26.97 16.60 -3.50
N ASP A 4 -27.59 16.34 -4.65
CA ASP A 4 -27.35 15.12 -5.41
C ASP A 4 -25.95 15.13 -6.05
N ALA A 5 -25.48 16.30 -6.48
CA ALA A 5 -24.13 16.45 -7.02
C ALA A 5 -23.07 16.17 -5.92
N ARG A 6 -23.26 16.74 -4.72
CA ARG A 6 -22.39 16.49 -3.57
C ARG A 6 -22.38 15.02 -3.14
N ARG A 7 -23.54 14.35 -3.13
CA ARG A 7 -23.63 12.91 -2.84
C ARG A 7 -22.86 12.06 -3.86
N ARG A 8 -22.98 12.37 -5.15
CA ARG A 8 -22.24 11.63 -6.20
C ARG A 8 -20.73 11.79 -6.04
N ALA A 9 -20.25 13.00 -5.74
CA ALA A 9 -18.83 13.23 -5.46
C ALA A 9 -18.35 12.38 -4.27
N GLN A 10 -19.11 12.36 -3.17
CA GLN A 10 -18.80 11.53 -2.01
C GLN A 10 -18.75 10.03 -2.32
N GLN A 11 -19.64 9.54 -3.19
CA GLN A 11 -19.62 8.13 -3.60
C GLN A 11 -18.35 7.79 -4.39
N VAL A 12 -17.86 8.71 -5.23
CA VAL A 12 -16.59 8.54 -5.94
C VAL A 12 -15.42 8.55 -4.96
N ASP A 13 -15.42 9.48 -4.00
CA ASP A 13 -14.38 9.53 -2.96
C ASP A 13 -14.36 8.25 -2.12
N TRP A 14 -15.54 7.76 -1.72
CA TRP A 14 -15.68 6.51 -0.99
C TRP A 14 -15.19 5.30 -1.80
N THR A 15 -15.47 5.29 -3.10
CA THR A 15 -14.96 4.27 -4.02
C THR A 15 -13.43 4.24 -4.00
N TRP A 16 -12.79 5.41 -4.10
CA TRP A 16 -11.33 5.49 -4.06
C TRP A 16 -10.73 5.17 -2.69
N GLN A 17 -11.45 5.41 -1.59
CA GLN A 17 -11.03 4.95 -0.25
C GLN A 17 -10.98 3.42 -0.20
N MET A 18 -12.07 2.73 -0.59
CA MET A 18 -12.12 1.27 -0.61
C MET A 18 -11.03 0.63 -1.47
N VAL A 19 -10.71 1.24 -2.63
CA VAL A 19 -9.62 0.79 -3.49
C VAL A 19 -8.27 0.90 -2.79
N ARG A 20 -7.98 2.03 -2.15
CA ARG A 20 -6.71 2.23 -1.43
C ARG A 20 -6.56 1.22 -0.28
N ASP A 21 -7.61 1.04 0.50
CA ASP A 21 -7.61 0.12 1.63
C ASP A 21 -7.38 -1.32 1.17
N THR A 22 -8.07 -1.74 0.10
CA THR A 22 -7.93 -3.08 -0.48
C THR A 22 -6.53 -3.30 -1.06
N VAL A 23 -5.96 -2.31 -1.75
CA VAL A 23 -4.60 -2.42 -2.30
C VAL A 23 -3.57 -2.52 -1.19
N LEU A 24 -3.70 -1.70 -0.14
CA LEU A 24 -2.81 -1.74 1.02
C LEU A 24 -2.90 -3.10 1.73
N ASP A 25 -4.11 -3.59 2.00
CA ASP A 25 -4.33 -4.89 2.63
C ASP A 25 -3.70 -6.04 1.83
N ARG A 26 -3.90 -6.07 0.50
CA ARG A 26 -3.30 -7.08 -0.37
C ARG A 26 -1.77 -7.08 -0.32
N VAL A 27 -1.14 -5.90 -0.31
CA VAL A 27 0.32 -5.80 -0.21
C VAL A 27 0.80 -6.29 1.15
N LEU A 28 0.16 -5.88 2.24
CA LEU A 28 0.59 -6.22 3.60
C LEU A 28 0.31 -7.67 3.99
N SER A 29 -0.73 -8.29 3.43
CA SER A 29 -1.09 -9.69 3.67
C SER A 29 -0.37 -10.68 2.75
N ASN A 30 0.26 -10.22 1.66
CA ASN A 30 0.97 -11.07 0.71
C ASN A 30 2.09 -11.90 1.41
N PRO A 31 2.08 -13.25 1.31
CA PRO A 31 3.09 -14.10 1.95
C PRO A 31 4.54 -13.77 1.57
N ALA A 32 4.80 -13.38 0.32
CA ALA A 32 6.13 -12.99 -0.15
C ALA A 32 6.61 -11.70 0.52
N VAL A 33 5.72 -10.73 0.71
CA VAL A 33 6.01 -9.50 1.48
C VAL A 33 6.29 -9.83 2.94
N ARG A 34 5.45 -10.66 3.57
CA ARG A 34 5.64 -11.10 4.96
C ARG A 34 6.99 -11.80 5.16
N LYS A 35 7.44 -12.59 4.19
CA LYS A 35 8.73 -13.32 4.23
C LYS A 35 9.93 -12.37 4.25
N ILE A 36 9.89 -11.25 3.51
CA ILE A 36 11.03 -10.32 3.41
C ILE A 36 10.98 -9.17 4.43
N ARG A 37 9.81 -8.92 5.04
CA ARG A 37 9.54 -7.74 5.88
C ARG A 37 10.60 -7.49 6.94
N ALA A 38 10.91 -8.50 7.75
CA ALA A 38 11.85 -8.34 8.88
C ALA A 38 13.27 -7.98 8.42
N ASP A 39 13.76 -8.57 7.34
CA ASP A 39 15.09 -8.25 6.81
C ASP A 39 15.14 -6.86 6.19
N VAL A 40 14.11 -6.48 5.43
CA VAL A 40 14.01 -5.14 4.84
C VAL A 40 14.00 -4.07 5.93
N GLU A 41 13.19 -4.23 6.98
CA GLU A 41 13.15 -3.31 8.12
C GLU A 41 14.51 -3.22 8.85
N ARG A 42 15.19 -4.35 9.06
CA ARG A 42 16.53 -4.38 9.66
C ARG A 42 17.54 -3.59 8.83
N ARG A 43 17.58 -3.81 7.51
CA ARG A 43 18.54 -3.15 6.60
C ARG A 43 18.31 -1.65 6.50
N VAL A 44 17.05 -1.21 6.53
CA VAL A 44 16.73 0.22 6.57
C VAL A 44 17.21 0.85 7.87
N LYS A 45 16.96 0.21 9.03
CA LYS A 45 17.43 0.69 10.33
C LYS A 45 18.96 0.76 10.43
N ALA A 46 19.65 -0.19 9.80
CA ALA A 46 21.11 -0.25 9.76
C ALA A 46 21.74 0.76 8.77
N GLY A 47 20.95 1.44 7.94
CA GLY A 47 21.47 2.31 6.87
C GLY A 47 22.02 1.53 5.66
N GLU A 48 21.85 0.22 5.61
CA GLU A 48 22.28 -0.68 4.53
C GLU A 48 21.33 -0.63 3.32
N LEU A 49 20.12 -0.08 3.50
CA LEU A 49 19.10 0.02 2.47
C LEU A 49 18.34 1.34 2.62
N THR A 50 18.22 2.11 1.53
CA THR A 50 17.43 3.35 1.57
C THR A 50 15.93 3.03 1.64
N PRO A 51 15.11 3.90 2.26
CA PRO A 51 13.66 3.70 2.31
C PRO A 51 13.01 3.53 0.94
N ALA A 52 13.49 4.26 -0.08
CA ALA A 52 12.97 4.16 -1.45
C ALA A 52 13.23 2.78 -2.06
N LEU A 53 14.44 2.23 -1.89
CA LEU A 53 14.76 0.89 -2.39
C LEU A 53 14.03 -0.22 -1.60
N ALA A 54 13.84 -0.03 -0.29
CA ALA A 54 13.02 -0.93 0.52
C ALA A 54 11.57 -0.99 0.03
N ALA A 55 10.96 0.17 -0.23
CA ALA A 55 9.61 0.24 -0.79
C ALA A 55 9.51 -0.47 -2.15
N GLN A 56 10.47 -0.27 -3.04
CA GLN A 56 10.52 -0.98 -4.33
C GLN A 56 10.61 -2.50 -4.16
N GLN A 57 11.43 -3.00 -3.23
CA GLN A 57 11.53 -4.44 -2.96
C GLN A 57 10.21 -5.02 -2.43
N ILE A 58 9.53 -4.30 -1.54
CA ILE A 58 8.21 -4.70 -1.01
C ILE A 58 7.18 -4.76 -2.14
N LEU A 59 7.11 -3.72 -2.99
CA LEU A 59 6.18 -3.67 -4.11
C LEU A 59 6.48 -4.78 -5.14
N ALA A 60 7.75 -5.04 -5.45
CA ALA A 60 8.16 -6.11 -6.34
C ALA A 60 7.82 -7.50 -5.78
N ALA A 61 7.92 -7.69 -4.46
CA ALA A 61 7.51 -8.94 -3.82
C ALA A 61 5.98 -9.12 -3.84
N ALA A 62 5.22 -8.04 -3.72
CA ALA A 62 3.76 -8.08 -3.77
C ALA A 62 3.20 -8.39 -5.17
N ALA A 63 3.99 -8.14 -6.23
CA ALA A 63 3.62 -8.36 -7.63
C ALA A 63 3.89 -9.80 -8.13
N ARG A 64 4.43 -10.68 -7.28
CA ARG A 64 4.72 -12.08 -7.60
C ARG A 64 3.60 -13.01 -7.19
#